data_AF-A0A812Z634-F1
#
_entry.id   AF-A0A812Z634-F1
#
_cell.length_a   1.000
_cell.length_b   1.000
_cell.length_c   1.000
_cell.angle_alpha   90.00
_cell.angle_beta   90.00
_cell.angle_gamma   90.00
#
_symmetry.space_group_name_H-M   'P 1'
#
loop_
_entity.id
_entity.type
_entity.pdbx_description
1 polymer ?
#
loop_
_entity_poly.entity_id
_entity_poly.type
_entity_poly.pdbx_seq_one_letter_code
_entity_poly.pdbx_strand_id
1 'polypeptide(L)'
;MAKRLEHKQFALKYFANVTYGYSSASFSGRMPCSEIADSIVATGRRALEEAANFIEATWPGAKVIYGDTDSVFVQLRGYSLEEAFKAGRDICSQVSAKHPQPVELEFEKVYMPCLCLTKKRYGGMAY
;
A
#
# COMPACT_ATOMS: atom_id res chain seq x y z
N MET A 1 20.99 1.54 -19.35
CA MET A 1 19.66 2.10 -19.73
C MET A 1 18.63 2.01 -18.61
N ALA A 2 18.53 0.89 -17.87
CA ALA A 2 17.56 0.69 -16.78
C ALA A 2 17.55 1.83 -15.72
N LYS A 3 18.72 2.20 -15.18
CA LYS A 3 18.85 3.27 -14.18
C LYS A 3 18.27 4.63 -14.62
N ARG A 4 18.36 4.96 -15.93
CA ARG A 4 17.79 6.21 -16.47
C ARG A 4 16.26 6.17 -16.52
N LEU A 5 15.68 5.00 -16.81
CA LEU A 5 14.22 4.84 -16.83
C LEU A 5 13.65 4.90 -15.42
N GLU A 6 14.33 4.25 -14.46
CA GLU A 6 13.99 4.31 -13.05
C GLU A 6 13.97 5.77 -12.53
N HIS A 7 15.01 6.57 -12.82
CA HIS A 7 15.01 7.98 -12.44
C HIS A 7 13.85 8.77 -13.06
N LYS A 8 13.47 8.48 -14.31
CA LYS A 8 12.32 9.13 -14.95
C LYS A 8 11.00 8.74 -14.29
N GLN A 9 10.81 7.46 -13.95
CA GLN A 9 9.65 6.98 -13.20
C GLN A 9 9.56 7.67 -11.84
N PHE A 10 10.68 7.75 -11.09
CA PHE A 10 10.71 8.45 -9.81
C PHE A 10 10.39 9.93 -9.96
N ALA A 11 10.91 10.61 -10.97
CA ALA A 11 10.61 12.02 -11.22
C ALA A 11 9.09 12.25 -11.42
N LEU A 12 8.42 11.39 -12.19
CA LEU A 12 6.97 11.45 -12.39
C LEU A 12 6.21 11.15 -11.09
N LYS A 13 6.64 10.15 -10.31
CA LYS A 13 6.06 9.85 -9.00
C LYS A 13 6.17 11.04 -8.04
N TYR A 14 7.34 11.68 -7.96
CA TYR A 14 7.54 12.86 -7.13
C TYR A 14 6.65 14.03 -7.59
N PHE A 15 6.55 14.26 -8.89
CA PHE A 15 5.68 15.30 -9.44
C PHE A 15 4.21 15.08 -9.04
N ALA A 16 3.71 13.84 -9.14
CA ALA A 16 2.35 13.51 -8.71
C ALA A 16 2.16 13.72 -7.19
N ASN A 17 3.11 13.26 -6.38
CA ASN A 17 3.05 13.41 -4.92
C ASN A 17 3.07 14.88 -4.46
N VAL A 18 3.90 15.72 -5.09
CA VAL A 18 3.95 17.16 -4.81
C VAL A 18 2.66 17.86 -5.24
N THR A 19 2.02 17.40 -6.31
CA THR A 19 0.73 17.96 -6.78
C THR A 19 -0.35 17.80 -5.71
N TYR A 20 -0.46 16.61 -5.09
CA TYR A 20 -1.33 16.42 -3.93
C TYR A 20 -0.88 17.29 -2.74
N GLY A 21 0.41 17.28 -2.40
CA GLY A 21 0.95 18.07 -1.28
C GLY A 21 0.73 19.58 -1.41
N TYR A 22 0.60 20.11 -2.62
CA TYR A 22 0.27 21.51 -2.86
C TYR A 22 -1.10 21.90 -2.28
N SER A 23 -2.06 20.97 -2.24
CA SER A 23 -3.40 21.22 -1.69
C SER A 23 -3.37 21.63 -0.21
N SER A 24 -2.40 21.15 0.58
CA SER A 24 -2.25 21.53 2.00
C SER A 24 -1.11 22.53 2.26
N ALA A 25 -0.56 23.17 1.23
CA ALA A 25 0.59 24.07 1.36
C ALA A 25 0.22 25.44 1.96
N SER A 26 -0.29 25.50 3.19
CA SER A 26 -0.83 26.72 3.79
C SER A 26 0.21 27.79 4.17
N PHE A 27 1.50 27.43 4.28
CA PHE A 27 2.55 28.38 4.67
C PHE A 27 3.12 29.18 3.49
N SER A 28 3.37 28.53 2.34
CA SER A 28 4.02 29.13 1.17
C SER A 28 3.26 28.91 -0.14
N GLY A 29 2.15 28.15 -0.11
CA GLY A 29 1.30 27.91 -1.26
C GLY A 29 0.49 29.13 -1.62
N ARG A 30 0.20 29.28 -2.92
CA ARG A 30 -0.55 30.42 -3.46
C ARG A 30 -2.06 30.15 -3.54
N MET A 31 -2.46 28.89 -3.45
CA MET A 31 -3.86 28.44 -3.53
C MET A 31 -4.07 27.12 -2.77
N PRO A 32 -3.92 27.11 -1.43
CA PRO A 32 -4.18 25.91 -0.63
C PRO A 32 -5.69 25.64 -0.50
N CYS A 33 -6.07 24.37 -0.42
CA CYS A 33 -7.39 23.88 -0.07
C CYS A 33 -7.25 22.66 0.83
N SER A 34 -7.28 22.91 2.14
CA SER A 34 -7.11 21.89 3.20
C SER A 34 -8.19 20.83 3.16
N GLU A 35 -9.41 21.19 2.78
CA GLU A 35 -10.57 20.31 2.72
C GLU A 35 -10.35 19.18 1.69
N ILE A 36 -9.74 19.50 0.55
CA ILE A 36 -9.36 18.51 -0.47
C ILE A 36 -8.27 17.59 0.09
N ALA A 37 -7.24 18.16 0.72
CA ALA A 37 -6.15 17.37 1.29
C ALA A 37 -6.66 16.37 2.33
N ASP A 38 -7.50 16.83 3.26
CA ASP A 38 -8.09 16.01 4.31
C ASP A 38 -8.99 14.92 3.73
N SER A 39 -9.79 15.25 2.71
CA SER A 39 -10.66 14.29 2.01
C SER A 39 -9.86 13.18 1.33
N ILE A 40 -8.71 13.51 0.74
CA ILE A 40 -7.80 12.54 0.11
C ILE A 40 -7.21 11.61 1.18
N VAL A 41 -6.68 12.15 2.28
CA VAL A 41 -6.09 11.34 3.37
C VAL A 41 -7.13 10.43 4.02
N ALA A 42 -8.32 10.97 4.30
CA ALA A 42 -9.41 10.20 4.90
C ALA A 42 -9.86 9.05 3.97
N THR A 43 -9.92 9.31 2.67
CA THR A 43 -10.30 8.29 1.68
C THR A 43 -9.24 7.21 1.52
N GLY A 44 -7.95 7.58 1.49
CA GLY A 44 -6.86 6.60 1.47
C GLY A 44 -6.85 5.71 2.71
N ARG A 45 -7.04 6.29 3.90
CA ARG A 45 -7.13 5.51 5.15
C ARG A 45 -8.30 4.53 5.12
N ARG A 46 -9.47 4.99 4.72
CA ARG A 46 -10.68 4.16 4.64
C ARG A 46 -10.49 2.97 3.70
N ALA A 47 -9.92 3.21 2.51
CA ALA A 47 -9.64 2.15 1.54
C ALA A 47 -8.69 1.08 2.12
N LEU A 48 -7.65 1.50 2.84
CA LEU A 48 -6.71 0.57 3.49
C LEU A 48 -7.39 -0.26 4.60
N GLU A 49 -8.22 0.38 5.41
CA GLU A 49 -9.00 -0.29 6.48
C GLU A 49 -10.02 -1.27 5.89
N GLU A 50 -10.75 -0.88 4.85
CA GLU A 50 -11.68 -1.75 4.11
C GLU A 50 -10.96 -2.96 3.50
N ALA A 51 -9.80 -2.75 2.87
CA ALA A 51 -8.98 -3.82 2.34
C ALA A 51 -8.51 -4.77 3.45
N ALA A 52 -8.00 -4.24 4.56
CA ALA A 52 -7.55 -5.05 5.70
C ALA A 52 -8.67 -5.90 6.29
N ASN A 53 -9.83 -5.29 6.55
CA ASN A 53 -11.01 -5.98 7.08
C ASN A 53 -11.51 -7.07 6.10
N PHE A 54 -11.50 -6.77 4.80
CA PHE A 54 -11.89 -7.73 3.78
C PHE A 54 -10.93 -8.93 3.72
N ILE A 55 -9.63 -8.69 3.87
CA ILE A 55 -8.61 -9.76 3.90
C ILE A 55 -8.81 -10.68 5.10
N GLU A 56 -8.95 -10.12 6.31
CA GLU A 56 -9.14 -10.94 7.51
C GLU A 56 -10.46 -11.72 7.50
N ALA A 57 -11.50 -11.18 6.86
CA ALA A 57 -12.80 -11.84 6.76
C ALA A 57 -12.85 -12.97 5.71
N THR A 58 -12.05 -12.87 4.64
CA THR A 58 -12.17 -13.75 3.47
C THR A 58 -11.18 -14.92 3.49
N TRP A 59 -9.96 -14.72 4.00
CA TRP A 59 -8.93 -15.76 4.03
C TRP A 59 -8.77 -16.35 5.44
N PRO A 60 -9.14 -17.62 5.66
CA PRO A 60 -9.01 -18.26 6.96
C PRO A 60 -7.56 -18.27 7.47
N GLY A 61 -7.36 -17.75 8.68
CA GLY A 61 -6.04 -17.69 9.30
C GLY A 61 -5.14 -16.56 8.79
N ALA A 62 -5.62 -15.73 7.87
CA ALA A 62 -4.96 -14.48 7.51
C ALA A 62 -5.13 -13.44 8.61
N LYS A 63 -4.05 -12.73 8.93
CA LYS A 63 -4.08 -11.61 9.88
C LYS A 63 -3.25 -10.46 9.36
N VAL A 64 -3.78 -9.26 9.36
CA VAL A 64 -3.03 -8.06 9.00
C VAL A 64 -2.18 -7.65 10.22
N ILE A 65 -0.87 -7.76 10.09
CA ILE A 65 0.08 -7.53 11.20
C ILE A 65 0.74 -6.15 11.15
N TYR A 66 0.72 -5.50 10.00
CA TYR A 66 1.29 -4.18 9.80
C TYR A 66 0.62 -3.47 8.63
N GLY A 67 0.52 -2.14 8.71
CA GLY A 67 0.12 -1.31 7.60
C GLY A 67 0.80 0.06 7.71
N ASP A 68 1.31 0.57 6.59
CA ASP A 68 1.90 1.90 6.49
C ASP A 68 1.38 2.60 5.25
N THR A 69 0.37 3.47 5.44
CA THR A 69 -0.22 4.40 4.47
C THR A 69 -0.79 3.75 3.19
N ASP A 70 0.05 3.10 2.40
CA ASP A 70 -0.22 2.49 1.10
C ASP A 70 0.10 0.99 1.04
N SER A 71 0.58 0.39 2.14
CA SER A 71 0.96 -1.03 2.21
C SER A 71 0.29 -1.76 3.37
N VAL A 72 -0.02 -3.05 3.17
CA VAL A 72 -0.52 -3.98 4.20
C VAL A 72 0.32 -5.24 4.23
N PHE A 73 0.64 -5.73 5.42
CA PHE A 73 1.39 -6.96 5.64
C PHE A 73 0.43 -8.00 6.20
N VAL A 74 0.23 -9.06 5.44
CA VAL A 74 -0.69 -10.15 5.79
C VAL A 74 0.12 -11.36 6.23
N GLN A 75 -0.07 -11.77 7.48
CA GLN A 75 0.46 -13.03 7.99
C GLN A 75 -0.48 -14.17 7.60
N LEU A 76 0.05 -15.13 6.84
CA LEU A 76 -0.62 -16.37 6.45
C LEU A 76 0.03 -17.54 7.21
N ARG A 77 -0.58 -17.99 8.31
CA ARG A 77 0.00 -19.06 9.14
C ARG A 77 -0.21 -20.44 8.52
N GLY A 78 0.86 -21.22 8.41
CA GLY A 78 0.80 -22.59 7.88
C GLY A 78 0.90 -22.69 6.36
N TYR A 79 1.07 -21.57 5.66
CA TYR A 79 1.24 -21.54 4.22
C TYR A 79 2.71 -21.77 3.87
N SER A 80 2.95 -22.57 2.83
CA SER A 80 4.25 -22.63 2.15
C SER A 80 4.53 -21.34 1.37
N LEU A 81 5.78 -21.15 0.95
CA LEU A 81 6.18 -19.99 0.16
C LEU A 81 5.35 -19.88 -1.14
N GLU A 82 5.17 -21.00 -1.85
CA GLU A 82 4.41 -21.02 -3.11
C GLU A 82 2.93 -20.71 -2.90
N GLU A 83 2.32 -21.25 -1.85
CA GLU A 83 0.93 -20.95 -1.48
C GLU A 83 0.77 -19.47 -1.09
N ALA A 84 1.74 -18.89 -0.38
CA ALA A 84 1.74 -17.48 -0.02
C ALA A 84 1.77 -16.57 -1.26
N PHE A 85 2.54 -16.91 -2.30
CA PHE A 85 2.50 -16.18 -3.57
C PHE A 85 1.16 -16.30 -4.30
N LYS A 86 0.54 -17.48 -4.30
CA LYS A 86 -0.78 -17.69 -4.91
C LYS A 86 -1.84 -16.89 -4.16
N ALA A 87 -1.86 -16.98 -2.84
CA ALA A 87 -2.78 -16.24 -1.98
C ALA A 87 -2.57 -14.72 -2.11
N GLY A 88 -1.33 -14.23 -2.13
CA GLY A 88 -1.03 -12.81 -2.28
C GLY A 88 -1.56 -12.23 -3.59
N ARG A 89 -1.39 -12.94 -4.71
CA ARG A 89 -1.95 -12.52 -6.01
C ARG A 89 -3.48 -12.52 -6.01
N ASP A 90 -4.10 -13.53 -5.41
CA ASP A 90 -5.55 -13.62 -5.28
C ASP A 90 -6.12 -12.47 -4.42
N ILE A 91 -5.49 -12.20 -3.27
CA ILE A 91 -5.82 -11.06 -2.39
C ILE A 91 -5.78 -9.75 -3.19
N CYS A 92 -4.68 -9.48 -3.90
CA CYS A 92 -4.54 -8.25 -4.66
C CYS A 92 -5.60 -8.11 -5.76
N SER A 93 -5.92 -9.19 -6.48
CA SER A 93 -6.96 -9.21 -7.49
C SER A 93 -8.35 -8.88 -6.90
N GLN A 94 -8.74 -9.56 -5.82
CA GLN A 94 -10.06 -9.39 -5.22
C GLN A 94 -10.22 -8.03 -4.52
N VAL A 95 -9.16 -7.54 -3.86
CA VAL A 95 -9.17 -6.20 -3.26
C VAL A 95 -9.28 -5.14 -4.35
N SER A 96 -8.50 -5.24 -5.43
CA SER A 96 -8.54 -4.29 -6.55
C SER A 96 -9.93 -4.27 -7.21
N ALA A 97 -10.56 -5.43 -7.41
CA ALA A 97 -11.89 -5.52 -8.00
C ALA A 97 -12.99 -4.84 -7.16
N LYS A 98 -12.77 -4.64 -5.86
CA LYS A 98 -13.70 -3.93 -4.96
C LYS A 98 -13.52 -2.42 -4.95
N HIS A 99 -12.41 -1.92 -5.47
CA HIS A 99 -12.10 -0.50 -5.49
C HIS A 99 -12.41 0.10 -6.88
N PRO A 100 -12.78 1.39 -6.95
CA PRO A 100 -13.03 2.03 -8.23
C PRO A 100 -11.72 2.19 -9.02
N GLN A 101 -11.80 2.03 -10.34
CA GLN A 101 -10.68 2.41 -11.21
C GLN A 101 -10.31 3.89 -10.99
N PRO A 102 -9.02 4.25 -10.92
CA PRO A 102 -7.83 3.46 -11.24
C PRO A 102 -7.12 2.83 -10.02
N VAL A 103 -7.81 2.63 -8.89
CA VAL A 103 -7.19 2.13 -7.66
C VAL A 103 -6.98 0.63 -7.74
N GLU A 104 -5.72 0.20 -7.71
CA GLU A 104 -5.31 -1.21 -7.75
C GLU A 104 -4.26 -1.49 -6.67
N LEU A 105 -4.32 -2.70 -6.11
CA LEU A 105 -3.33 -3.21 -5.17
C LEU A 105 -2.36 -4.13 -5.93
N GLU A 106 -1.07 -3.83 -5.85
CA GLU A 106 -0.03 -4.63 -6.47
C GLU A 106 0.61 -5.57 -5.45
N PHE A 107 0.78 -6.84 -5.84
CA PHE A 107 1.51 -7.81 -5.03
C PHE A 107 3.01 -7.59 -5.21
N GLU A 108 3.73 -7.21 -4.14
CA GLU A 108 5.15 -6.88 -4.24
C GLU A 108 6.08 -8.06 -3.93
N LYS A 109 5.94 -8.70 -2.75
CA LYS A 109 6.87 -9.74 -2.28
C LYS A 109 6.31 -10.57 -1.12
N VAL A 110 6.90 -11.76 -0.88
CA VAL A 110 6.70 -12.53 0.36
C VAL A 110 7.91 -12.40 1.26
N TYR A 111 7.71 -12.13 2.56
CA TYR A 111 8.77 -12.19 3.56
C TYR A 111 8.77 -13.52 4.33
N MET A 112 9.87 -14.28 4.26
CA MET A 112 10.02 -15.55 4.99
C MET A 112 11.49 -15.84 5.37
N PRO A 113 11.97 -15.51 6.58
CA PRO A 113 11.25 -14.94 7.71
C PRO A 113 11.04 -13.42 7.61
N CYS A 114 10.09 -12.90 8.40
CA CYS A 114 9.78 -11.47 8.56
C CYS A 114 9.90 -11.05 10.03
N LEU A 115 10.55 -9.91 10.29
CA LEU A 115 10.67 -9.30 11.61
C LEU A 115 10.14 -7.87 11.56
N CYS A 116 9.04 -7.61 12.26
CA CYS A 116 8.49 -6.26 12.44
C CYS A 116 8.82 -5.79 13.86
N LEU A 117 9.74 -4.84 14.00
CA LEU A 117 10.18 -4.33 15.31
C LEU A 117 9.27 -3.21 15.81
N THR A 118 9.16 -2.14 15.03
CA THR A 118 8.34 -0.96 15.33
C THR A 118 7.80 -0.34 14.05
N LYS A 119 6.97 0.70 14.18
CA LYS A 119 6.50 1.50 13.03
C LYS A 119 7.70 1.95 12.18
N LYS A 120 7.64 1.66 10.88
CA LYS A 120 8.69 1.96 9.88
C LYS A 120 10.04 1.28 10.14
N ARG A 121 10.07 0.21 10.96
CA ARG A 121 11.27 -0.60 11.23
C ARG A 121 10.93 -2.08 11.16
N TYR A 122 11.15 -2.66 9.99
CA TYR A 122 10.96 -4.08 9.70
C TYR A 122 12.05 -4.58 8.76
N GLY A 123 12.26 -5.88 8.74
CA GLY A 123 13.25 -6.53 7.87
C GLY A 123 13.00 -8.03 7.75
N GLY A 124 13.49 -8.64 6.69
CA GLY A 124 13.27 -10.06 6.42
C GLY A 124 13.87 -10.48 5.09
N MET A 125 13.84 -11.78 4.82
CA MET A 125 14.21 -12.30 3.51
C MET A 125 13.01 -12.15 2.57
N ALA A 126 13.17 -11.32 1.54
CA ALA A 126 12.15 -11.09 0.52
C ALA A 126 12.33 -12.07 -0.64
N TYR A 127 11.21 -12.63 -1.09
CA TYR A 127 11.09 -13.49 -2.26
C TYR A 127 10.07 -12.89 -3.22
#